data_AF-A0A1A9AQW0-F1
#
_entry.id   AF-A0A1A9AQW0-F1
#
_cell.length_a   1.000
_cell.length_b   1.000
_cell.length_c   1.000
_cell.angle_alpha   90.00
_cell.angle_beta   90.00
_cell.angle_gamma   90.00
#
_symmetry.space_group_name_H-M   'P 1'
#
loop_
_entity.id
_entity.type
_entity.pdbx_description
1 polymer ?
#
loop_
_entity_poly.entity_id
_entity_poly.type
_entity_poly.pdbx_seq_one_letter_code
_entity_poly.pdbx_strand_id
1 'polypeptide(L)'
;MNSFFSHHQYNISINKYYEKELPGNKYSNQLEDRMGVENYRDAQTFKYVMNSANPEIKDIGELFFKNYMYIKNNYYRINKEKRCSDLNNWLDEKKDKYNIEQVHGNQWELIDNLRARIENDRLYDKKCPKENSAKPLIYRRKRIELDRYCENRDYLKNKCQNVSVLTRPDNENCLNLSEYVDKYYNIFLKKYPCIEENIEKDEDPYHISDDCTLYDRSTTFPIYIFNNNDIQIKANSREIINKCRSDPTFEASREARYKGDSEMSEEQVAYSDFKMVDYVTYISSTVCGIVVLLFGLYKFTPLGSWLHNRRAMEREIRLNMEEKETQELLDNSLEYMTSSSSKEGYYLTYQP
;
A
#
# COMPACT_ATOMS: atom_id res chain seq x y z
N MET A 1 -3.37 5.87 47.25
CA MET A 1 -3.10 4.46 46.93
C MET A 1 -3.58 4.22 45.49
N ASN A 2 -2.64 4.35 44.56
CA ASN A 2 -2.81 4.11 43.12
C ASN A 2 -2.17 2.75 42.80
N SER A 3 -2.80 1.96 41.92
CA SER A 3 -2.24 0.78 41.24
C SER A 3 -3.40 0.10 40.50
N PHE A 4 -3.38 -0.29 39.23
CA PHE A 4 -2.44 -0.21 38.12
C PHE A 4 -3.32 -0.49 36.88
N PHE A 5 -3.34 0.39 35.88
CA PHE A 5 -3.94 0.09 34.56
C PHE A 5 -2.85 -0.51 33.66
N SER A 6 -3.13 -1.66 33.06
CA SER A 6 -2.32 -2.27 32.00
C SER A 6 -3.14 -2.38 30.72
N HIS A 7 -2.54 -1.86 29.64
CA HIS A 7 -2.67 -2.15 28.21
C HIS A 7 -3.84 -2.99 27.68
N HIS A 8 -4.47 -2.52 26.58
CA HIS A 8 -4.21 -3.17 25.28
C HIS A 8 -4.59 -2.30 24.07
N GLN A 9 -3.58 -2.19 23.21
CA GLN A 9 -3.50 -1.60 21.89
C GLN A 9 -4.35 -2.42 20.90
N TYR A 10 -5.06 -1.75 19.98
CA TYR A 10 -5.85 -2.39 18.93
C TYR A 10 -4.97 -3.36 18.11
N ASN A 11 -5.26 -4.66 18.18
CA ASN A 11 -4.68 -5.67 17.31
C ASN A 11 -5.17 -5.46 15.87
N ILE A 12 -4.39 -4.73 15.07
CA ILE A 12 -4.22 -5.07 13.66
C ILE A 12 -3.70 -6.51 13.70
N SER A 13 -4.45 -7.49 13.19
CA SER A 13 -3.88 -8.83 13.05
C SER A 13 -2.64 -8.69 12.18
N ILE A 14 -1.47 -8.97 12.73
CA ILE A 14 -0.23 -8.94 11.98
C ILE A 14 -0.41 -9.93 10.83
N ASN A 15 -0.55 -9.43 9.61
CA ASN A 15 -0.56 -10.29 8.43
C ASN A 15 0.77 -11.01 8.40
N LYS A 16 0.75 -12.35 8.41
CA LYS A 16 1.97 -13.14 8.30
C LYS A 16 2.66 -12.76 7.00
N TYR A 17 3.99 -12.84 6.97
CA TYR A 17 4.77 -12.41 5.80
C TYR A 17 4.28 -13.07 4.50
N TYR A 18 3.96 -14.37 4.55
CA TYR A 18 3.44 -15.11 3.40
C TYR A 18 2.14 -14.52 2.83
N GLU A 19 1.30 -13.91 3.67
CA GLU A 19 0.00 -13.36 3.24
C GLU A 19 0.17 -12.20 2.27
N LYS A 20 1.29 -11.46 2.35
CA LYS A 20 1.57 -10.35 1.43
C LYS A 20 1.85 -10.82 -0.01
N GLU A 21 2.34 -12.06 -0.14
CA GLU A 21 2.66 -12.67 -1.44
C GLU A 21 1.49 -13.45 -2.04
N LEU A 22 0.36 -13.58 -1.32
CA LEU A 22 -0.85 -14.20 -1.87
C LEU A 22 -1.41 -13.34 -3.02
N PRO A 23 -1.93 -13.95 -4.08
CA PRO A 23 -2.21 -13.26 -5.35
C PRO A 23 -3.11 -12.03 -5.20
N GLY A 24 -4.20 -12.14 -4.43
CA GLY A 24 -5.13 -11.04 -4.21
C GLY A 24 -4.53 -9.92 -3.35
N ASN A 25 -3.78 -10.29 -2.31
CA ASN A 25 -3.11 -9.31 -1.43
C ASN A 25 -1.96 -8.61 -2.16
N LYS A 26 -1.15 -9.38 -2.89
CA LYS A 26 -0.03 -8.89 -3.69
C LYS A 26 -0.48 -7.85 -4.70
N TYR A 27 -1.55 -8.14 -5.44
CA TYR A 27 -2.10 -7.18 -6.39
C TYR A 27 -2.69 -5.95 -5.70
N SER A 28 -3.44 -6.13 -4.61
CA SER A 28 -3.95 -4.99 -3.83
C SER A 28 -2.83 -4.08 -3.32
N ASN A 29 -1.71 -4.64 -2.89
CA ASN A 29 -0.54 -3.87 -2.47
C ASN A 29 0.12 -3.16 -3.67
N GLN A 30 0.15 -3.81 -4.84
CA GLN A 30 0.71 -3.26 -6.07
C GLN A 30 -0.03 -1.99 -6.54
N LEU A 31 -1.34 -1.89 -6.28
CA LEU A 31 -2.14 -0.71 -6.62
C LEU A 31 -1.61 0.57 -5.97
N GLU A 32 -1.08 0.47 -4.75
CA GLU A 32 -0.52 1.60 -3.98
C GLU A 32 1.01 1.69 -4.06
N ASP A 33 1.68 0.66 -4.57
CA ASP A 33 3.14 0.61 -4.67
C ASP A 33 3.68 1.73 -5.57
N ARG A 34 4.74 2.42 -5.14
CA ARG A 34 5.37 3.48 -5.93
C ARG A 34 6.64 3.05 -6.64
N MET A 35 7.12 1.84 -6.43
CA MET A 35 8.28 1.34 -7.17
C MET A 35 7.98 1.31 -8.67
N GLY A 36 8.90 1.86 -9.47
CA GLY A 36 8.82 1.84 -10.93
C GLY A 36 7.86 2.88 -11.54
N VAL A 37 7.24 3.75 -10.75
CA VAL A 37 6.29 4.78 -11.23
C VAL A 37 6.97 5.79 -12.16
N GLU A 38 8.25 6.09 -11.93
CA GLU A 38 9.05 7.02 -12.73
C GLU A 38 9.03 6.69 -14.23
N ASN A 39 9.05 5.40 -14.57
CA ASN A 39 9.00 4.93 -15.96
C ASN A 39 7.70 5.32 -16.68
N TYR A 40 6.61 5.48 -15.92
CA TYR A 40 5.29 5.85 -16.44
C TYR A 40 5.05 7.36 -16.39
N ARG A 41 5.61 8.03 -15.38
CA ARG A 41 5.64 9.49 -15.27
C ARG A 41 6.27 10.14 -16.49
N ASP A 42 7.31 9.50 -17.04
CA ASP A 42 8.03 10.05 -18.18
C ASP A 42 7.38 9.82 -19.54
N ALA A 43 6.35 8.98 -19.61
CA ALA A 43 5.62 8.72 -20.83
C ALA A 43 4.95 9.98 -21.38
N GLN A 44 5.08 10.21 -22.68
CA GLN A 44 4.51 11.38 -23.36
C GLN A 44 3.00 11.50 -23.13
N THR A 45 2.27 10.37 -23.16
CA THR A 45 0.83 10.32 -22.89
C THR A 45 0.50 10.87 -21.51
N PHE A 46 1.24 10.44 -20.48
CA PHE A 46 1.02 10.87 -19.10
C PHE A 46 1.35 12.37 -18.94
N LYS A 47 2.54 12.78 -19.39
CA LYS A 47 2.99 14.18 -19.32
C LYS A 47 2.02 15.14 -19.99
N TYR A 48 1.48 14.77 -21.15
CA TYR A 48 0.55 15.61 -21.88
C TYR A 48 -0.77 15.80 -21.12
N VAL A 49 -1.36 14.72 -20.60
CA VAL A 49 -2.68 14.79 -19.96
C VAL A 49 -2.60 15.40 -18.56
N MET A 50 -1.53 15.12 -17.82
CA MET A 50 -1.40 15.47 -16.40
C MET A 50 -0.53 16.71 -16.14
N ASN A 51 -0.25 17.53 -17.16
CA ASN A 51 0.61 18.71 -17.03
C ASN A 51 0.03 19.78 -16.08
N SER A 52 -1.30 19.94 -16.07
CA SER A 52 -2.04 20.91 -15.27
C SER A 52 -2.61 20.31 -13.97
N ALA A 53 -2.39 19.02 -13.74
CA ALA A 53 -2.86 18.33 -12.54
C ALA A 53 -2.17 18.87 -11.28
N ASN A 54 -2.93 19.07 -10.22
CA ASN A 54 -2.41 19.26 -8.89
C ASN A 54 -1.63 18.00 -8.42
N PRO A 55 -0.81 18.10 -7.36
CA PRO A 55 0.00 16.98 -6.90
C PRO A 55 -0.79 15.70 -6.60
N GLU A 56 -1.97 15.81 -5.98
CA GLU A 56 -2.81 14.67 -5.60
C GLU A 56 -3.38 13.92 -6.82
N ILE A 57 -3.97 14.65 -7.77
CA ILE A 57 -4.49 14.07 -9.02
C ILE A 57 -3.35 13.48 -9.84
N LYS A 58 -2.20 14.14 -9.87
CA LYS A 58 -1.01 13.62 -10.55
C LYS A 58 -0.55 12.30 -9.93
N ASP A 59 -0.50 12.23 -8.61
CA ASP A 59 -0.14 11.04 -7.84
C ASP A 59 -1.11 9.86 -8.09
N ILE A 60 -2.41 10.11 -8.11
CA ILE A 60 -3.44 9.11 -8.43
C ILE A 60 -3.28 8.65 -9.89
N GLY A 61 -3.09 9.58 -10.82
CA GLY A 61 -2.92 9.28 -12.23
C GLY A 61 -1.69 8.43 -12.53
N GLU A 62 -0.58 8.67 -11.81
CA GLU A 62 0.65 7.89 -11.93
C GLU A 62 0.43 6.42 -11.55
N LEU A 63 -0.20 6.18 -10.40
CA LEU A 63 -0.54 4.85 -9.93
C LEU A 63 -1.55 4.18 -10.86
N PHE A 64 -2.59 4.90 -11.29
CA PHE A 64 -3.57 4.38 -12.26
C PHE A 64 -2.89 3.93 -13.55
N PHE A 65 -2.06 4.79 -14.15
CA PHE A 65 -1.42 4.49 -15.42
C PHE A 65 -0.43 3.32 -15.31
N LYS A 66 0.40 3.31 -14.26
CA LYS A 66 1.31 2.18 -13.97
C LYS A 66 0.54 0.86 -13.90
N ASN A 67 -0.51 0.80 -13.08
CA ASN A 67 -1.27 -0.43 -12.85
C ASN A 67 -2.06 -0.85 -14.09
N TYR A 68 -2.64 0.09 -14.82
CA TYR A 68 -3.30 -0.20 -16.10
C TYR A 68 -2.32 -0.85 -17.08
N MET A 69 -1.14 -0.25 -17.26
CA MET A 69 -0.13 -0.76 -18.19
C MET A 69 0.41 -2.13 -17.76
N TYR A 70 0.55 -2.37 -16.45
CA TYR A 70 0.87 -3.70 -15.93
C TYR A 70 -0.15 -4.75 -16.38
N ILE A 71 -1.45 -4.47 -16.21
CA ILE A 71 -2.53 -5.39 -16.63
C ILE A 71 -2.49 -5.60 -18.14
N LYS A 72 -2.43 -4.51 -18.91
CA LYS A 72 -2.38 -4.51 -20.37
C LYS A 72 -1.23 -5.35 -20.92
N ASN A 73 -0.06 -5.29 -20.28
CA ASN A 73 1.13 -6.01 -20.72
C ASN A 73 1.19 -7.46 -20.23
N ASN A 74 0.45 -7.81 -19.17
CA ASN A 74 0.49 -9.15 -18.55
C ASN A 74 -0.84 -9.92 -18.67
N TYR A 75 -1.78 -9.45 -19.50
CA TYR A 75 -3.15 -9.99 -19.61
C TYR A 75 -3.25 -11.51 -19.86
N TYR A 76 -2.22 -12.13 -20.43
CA TYR A 76 -2.14 -13.58 -20.69
C TYR A 76 -1.60 -14.39 -19.50
N ARG A 77 -1.02 -13.73 -18.49
CA ARG A 77 -0.43 -14.36 -17.29
C ARG A 77 -1.27 -14.17 -16.03
N ILE A 78 -2.22 -13.26 -16.07
CA ILE A 78 -3.04 -12.87 -14.92
C ILE A 78 -4.52 -12.98 -15.27
N ASN A 79 -5.39 -13.08 -14.27
CA ASN A 79 -6.82 -12.93 -14.48
C ASN A 79 -7.14 -11.45 -14.79
N LYS A 80 -7.11 -11.09 -16.08
CA LYS A 80 -7.32 -9.72 -16.55
C LYS A 80 -8.60 -9.11 -16.01
N GLU A 81 -9.72 -9.81 -16.10
CA GLU A 81 -11.04 -9.32 -15.69
C GLU A 81 -11.04 -8.95 -14.20
N LYS A 82 -10.56 -9.85 -13.36
CA LYS A 82 -10.42 -9.61 -11.92
C LYS A 82 -9.54 -8.41 -11.61
N ARG A 83 -8.38 -8.30 -12.28
CA ARG A 83 -7.45 -7.17 -12.06
C ARG A 83 -7.98 -5.84 -12.58
N CYS A 84 -8.71 -5.84 -13.69
CA CYS A 84 -9.41 -4.65 -14.16
C CYS A 84 -10.49 -4.23 -13.15
N SER A 85 -11.23 -5.18 -12.58
CA SER A 85 -12.23 -4.89 -11.55
C SER A 85 -11.59 -4.31 -10.29
N ASP A 86 -10.51 -4.91 -9.79
CA ASP A 86 -9.71 -4.39 -8.67
C ASP A 86 -9.24 -2.94 -8.93
N LEU A 87 -8.67 -2.67 -10.10
CA LEU A 87 -8.17 -1.33 -10.48
C LEU A 87 -9.31 -0.30 -10.60
N ASN A 88 -10.43 -0.68 -11.22
CA ASN A 88 -11.59 0.20 -11.38
C ASN A 88 -12.17 0.60 -10.02
N ASN A 89 -12.30 -0.37 -9.11
CA ASN A 89 -12.81 -0.10 -7.77
C ASN A 89 -11.85 0.74 -6.94
N TRP A 90 -10.54 0.46 -7.00
CA TRP A 90 -9.53 1.33 -6.38
C TRP A 90 -9.63 2.77 -6.88
N LEU A 91 -9.80 2.96 -8.18
CA LEU A 91 -9.90 4.28 -8.77
C LEU A 91 -11.17 5.02 -8.31
N ASP A 92 -12.30 4.31 -8.21
CA ASP A 92 -13.54 4.86 -7.69
C ASP A 92 -13.45 5.22 -6.20
N GLU A 93 -12.69 4.47 -5.40
CA GLU A 93 -12.39 4.86 -4.01
C GLU A 93 -11.57 6.14 -3.92
N LYS A 94 -10.58 6.31 -4.80
CA LYS A 94 -9.82 7.56 -4.88
C LYS A 94 -10.73 8.72 -5.32
N LYS A 95 -11.67 8.49 -6.22
CA LYS A 95 -12.66 9.50 -6.66
C LYS A 95 -13.58 9.94 -5.53
N ASP A 96 -14.16 8.97 -4.84
CA ASP A 96 -15.06 9.19 -3.70
C ASP A 96 -14.37 10.02 -2.61
N LYS A 97 -13.13 9.64 -2.25
CA LYS A 97 -12.32 10.41 -1.29
C LYS A 97 -12.02 11.83 -1.78
N TYR A 98 -11.57 11.97 -3.03
CA TYR A 98 -11.26 13.27 -3.61
C TYR A 98 -12.48 14.21 -3.62
N ASN A 99 -13.67 13.69 -3.97
CA ASN A 99 -14.91 14.47 -3.99
C ASN A 99 -15.34 14.95 -2.61
N ILE A 100 -15.08 14.17 -1.55
CA ILE A 100 -15.37 14.56 -0.16
C ILE A 100 -14.42 15.68 0.29
N GLU A 101 -13.14 15.61 -0.12
CA GLU A 101 -12.09 16.52 0.36
C GLU A 101 -12.01 17.83 -0.44
N GLN A 102 -12.48 17.88 -1.69
CA GLN A 102 -12.33 19.03 -2.58
C GLN A 102 -13.68 19.67 -2.96
N VAL A 103 -14.04 20.75 -2.25
CA VAL A 103 -15.28 21.53 -2.48
C VAL A 103 -15.18 22.46 -3.71
N HIS A 104 -13.97 22.75 -4.20
CA HIS A 104 -13.74 23.64 -5.33
C HIS A 104 -12.69 23.10 -6.31
N GLY A 105 -13.06 23.01 -7.60
CA GLY A 105 -12.14 22.67 -8.70
C GLY A 105 -11.97 21.16 -8.90
N ASN A 106 -12.91 20.55 -9.62
CA ASN A 106 -12.86 19.13 -9.95
C ASN A 106 -11.82 18.88 -11.07
N GLN A 107 -10.59 18.54 -10.70
CA GLN A 107 -9.55 18.12 -11.65
C GLN A 107 -9.61 16.63 -12.01
N TRP A 108 -10.61 15.89 -11.50
CA TRP A 108 -10.78 14.47 -11.78
C TRP A 108 -10.94 14.17 -13.28
N GLU A 109 -11.44 15.12 -14.05
CA GLU A 109 -11.54 15.00 -15.52
C GLU A 109 -10.19 14.64 -16.17
N LEU A 110 -9.06 15.06 -15.58
CA LEU A 110 -7.72 14.68 -16.07
C LEU A 110 -7.48 13.16 -15.98
N ILE A 111 -7.98 12.49 -14.94
CA ILE A 111 -7.92 11.03 -14.79
C ILE A 111 -8.82 10.36 -15.84
N ASP A 112 -10.03 10.88 -16.05
CA ASP A 112 -10.96 10.35 -17.04
C ASP A 112 -10.38 10.51 -18.47
N ASN A 113 -9.76 11.66 -18.77
CA ASN A 113 -9.04 11.91 -20.02
C ASN A 113 -7.82 11.00 -20.20
N LEU A 114 -7.07 10.74 -19.13
CA LEU A 114 -5.93 9.82 -19.14
C LEU A 114 -6.40 8.42 -19.51
N ARG A 115 -7.45 7.92 -18.85
CA ARG A 115 -8.09 6.64 -19.17
C ARG A 115 -8.51 6.58 -20.64
N ALA A 116 -9.28 7.56 -21.11
CA ALA A 116 -9.78 7.60 -22.49
C ALA A 116 -8.63 7.49 -23.50
N ARG A 117 -7.50 8.16 -23.23
CA ARG A 117 -6.33 8.12 -24.11
C ARG A 117 -5.58 6.79 -24.07
N ILE A 118 -5.46 6.16 -22.90
CA ILE A 118 -4.85 4.83 -22.76
C ILE A 118 -5.72 3.76 -23.45
N GLU A 119 -7.04 3.90 -23.34
CA GLU A 119 -8.05 3.01 -23.93
C GLU A 119 -8.27 3.23 -25.43
N ASN A 120 -7.84 4.36 -26.01
CA ASN A 120 -7.93 4.61 -27.45
C ASN A 120 -6.88 3.84 -28.29
N ASP A 121 -6.11 2.94 -27.67
CA ASP A 121 -5.21 2.05 -28.40
C ASP A 121 -6.01 1.01 -29.24
N ARG A 122 -5.46 0.63 -30.40
CA ARG A 122 -6.08 -0.23 -31.42
C ARG A 122 -6.33 -1.67 -30.98
N LEU A 123 -5.88 -2.07 -29.79
CA LEU A 123 -5.96 -3.43 -29.27
C LEU A 123 -7.08 -3.55 -28.23
N TYR A 124 -8.32 -3.77 -28.72
CA TYR A 124 -9.53 -3.90 -27.90
C TYR A 124 -9.41 -4.97 -26.80
N ASP A 125 -8.83 -6.12 -27.13
CA ASP A 125 -8.72 -7.26 -26.20
C ASP A 125 -7.80 -6.98 -24.99
N LYS A 126 -7.04 -5.89 -25.02
CA LYS A 126 -6.12 -5.50 -23.94
C LYS A 126 -6.68 -4.42 -23.02
N LYS A 127 -7.89 -3.90 -23.29
CA LYS A 127 -8.49 -2.81 -22.51
C LYS A 127 -9.05 -3.30 -21.16
N CYS A 128 -8.96 -2.46 -20.14
CA CYS A 128 -9.73 -2.59 -18.90
C CYS A 128 -10.91 -1.60 -18.95
N PRO A 129 -12.04 -1.95 -19.59
CA PRO A 129 -13.16 -1.03 -19.67
C PRO A 129 -13.62 -0.65 -18.26
N LYS A 130 -14.05 0.60 -18.10
CA LYS A 130 -14.70 1.05 -16.88
C LYS A 130 -15.98 0.23 -16.68
N GLU A 131 -16.12 -0.38 -15.51
CA GLU A 131 -17.40 -0.97 -15.12
C GLU A 131 -18.37 0.17 -14.82
N ASN A 132 -19.45 0.27 -15.59
CA ASN A 132 -20.58 1.13 -15.26
C ASN A 132 -21.35 0.48 -14.10
N SER A 133 -20.80 0.58 -12.90
CA SER A 133 -21.47 0.09 -11.72
C SER A 133 -22.45 1.15 -11.22
N ALA A 134 -23.75 0.94 -11.47
CA ALA A 134 -24.81 1.62 -10.72
C ALA A 134 -24.76 1.31 -9.20
N LYS A 135 -23.97 0.30 -8.80
CA LYS A 135 -23.88 -0.18 -7.43
C LYS A 135 -23.14 0.81 -6.52
N PRO A 136 -23.67 1.07 -5.31
CA PRO A 136 -22.98 1.81 -4.26
C PRO A 136 -21.56 1.28 -4.00
N LEU A 137 -20.61 2.20 -3.81
CA LEU A 137 -19.21 1.86 -3.56
C LEU A 137 -19.03 0.94 -2.34
N ILE A 138 -19.86 1.11 -1.31
CA ILE A 138 -19.84 0.25 -0.11
C ILE A 138 -20.08 -1.24 -0.44
N TYR A 139 -20.96 -1.56 -1.38
CA TYR A 139 -21.23 -2.94 -1.78
C TYR A 139 -20.08 -3.52 -2.58
N ARG A 140 -19.47 -2.71 -3.45
CA ARG A 140 -18.29 -3.12 -4.22
C ARG A 140 -17.09 -3.41 -3.32
N ARG A 141 -16.87 -2.58 -2.29
CA ARG A 141 -15.84 -2.82 -1.25
C ARG A 141 -16.02 -4.18 -0.58
N LYS A 142 -17.24 -4.48 -0.12
CA LYS A 142 -17.59 -5.76 0.50
C LYS A 142 -17.31 -6.94 -0.45
N ARG A 143 -17.73 -6.81 -1.71
CA ARG A 143 -17.55 -7.83 -2.75
C ARG A 143 -16.08 -8.15 -3.00
N ILE A 144 -15.24 -7.14 -3.21
CA ILE A 144 -13.80 -7.32 -3.47
C ILE A 144 -13.08 -7.94 -2.29
N GLU A 145 -13.45 -7.57 -1.07
CA GLU A 145 -12.85 -8.15 0.12
C GLU A 145 -13.11 -9.65 0.23
N LEU A 146 -14.34 -10.08 -0.05
CA LEU A 146 -14.70 -11.50 -0.12
C LEU A 146 -13.98 -12.20 -1.27
N ASP A 147 -14.00 -11.62 -2.46
CA ASP A 147 -13.38 -12.17 -3.66
C ASP A 147 -11.85 -12.32 -3.52
N ARG A 148 -11.19 -11.38 -2.83
CA ARG A 148 -9.76 -11.42 -2.51
C ARG A 148 -9.45 -12.52 -1.50
N TYR A 149 -10.27 -12.66 -0.46
CA TYR A 149 -10.13 -13.75 0.48
C TYR A 149 -10.21 -15.11 -0.23
N CYS A 150 -11.23 -15.30 -1.08
CA CYS A 150 -11.41 -16.55 -1.81
C CYS A 150 -10.25 -16.82 -2.78
N GLU A 151 -9.77 -15.82 -3.52
CA GLU A 151 -8.60 -15.98 -4.39
C GLU A 151 -7.38 -16.50 -3.64
N ASN A 152 -7.11 -15.91 -2.48
CA ASN A 152 -5.97 -16.27 -1.64
C ASN A 152 -6.14 -17.66 -1.03
N ARG A 153 -7.35 -17.99 -0.55
CA ARG A 153 -7.71 -19.31 -0.03
C ARG A 153 -7.51 -20.38 -1.10
N ASP A 154 -8.01 -20.16 -2.31
CA ASP A 154 -7.96 -21.14 -3.39
C ASP A 154 -6.52 -21.34 -3.89
N TYR A 155 -5.73 -20.27 -3.91
CA TYR A 155 -4.29 -20.36 -4.16
C TYR A 155 -3.56 -21.21 -3.11
N LEU A 156 -3.83 -20.99 -1.82
CA LEU A 156 -3.25 -21.79 -0.73
C LEU A 156 -3.73 -23.25 -0.79
N LYS A 157 -5.00 -23.47 -1.11
CA LYS A 157 -5.59 -24.80 -1.31
C LYS A 157 -4.89 -25.56 -2.42
N ASN A 158 -4.69 -24.91 -3.57
CA ASN A 158 -3.96 -25.49 -4.70
C ASN A 158 -2.52 -25.84 -4.30
N LYS A 159 -1.82 -24.95 -3.58
CA LYS A 159 -0.48 -25.26 -3.06
C LYS A 159 -0.47 -26.48 -2.15
N CYS A 160 -1.40 -26.57 -1.21
CA CYS A 160 -1.52 -27.71 -0.30
C CYS A 160 -1.83 -29.02 -1.05
N GLN A 161 -2.70 -28.97 -2.07
CA GLN A 161 -3.02 -30.14 -2.91
C GLN A 161 -1.80 -30.68 -3.67
N ASN A 162 -0.87 -29.80 -4.05
CA ASN A 162 0.35 -30.17 -4.78
C ASN A 162 1.50 -30.66 -3.88
N VAL A 163 1.29 -30.77 -2.55
CA VAL A 163 2.26 -31.32 -1.61
C VAL A 163 2.23 -32.85 -1.64
N SER A 164 3.40 -33.48 -1.45
CA SER A 164 3.52 -34.91 -1.23
C SER A 164 2.55 -35.40 -0.14
N VAL A 165 1.79 -36.44 -0.48
CA VAL A 165 0.86 -37.17 0.38
C VAL A 165 1.45 -37.46 1.76
N LEU A 166 2.73 -37.88 1.81
CA LEU A 166 3.39 -38.29 3.04
C LEU A 166 3.73 -37.14 4.01
N THR A 167 3.82 -35.91 3.51
CA THR A 167 4.21 -34.74 4.33
C THR A 167 3.11 -33.70 4.44
N ARG A 168 1.93 -33.96 3.85
CA ARG A 168 0.82 -33.02 3.79
C ARG A 168 0.34 -32.50 5.16
N PRO A 169 0.17 -33.35 6.20
CA PRO A 169 -0.35 -32.86 7.49
C PRO A 169 0.54 -31.78 8.14
N ASP A 170 1.86 -31.92 7.98
CA ASP A 170 2.85 -31.01 8.58
C ASP A 170 3.40 -29.98 7.59
N ASN A 171 2.85 -29.91 6.38
CA ASN A 171 3.35 -29.01 5.35
C ASN A 171 2.93 -27.57 5.63
N GLU A 172 3.91 -26.66 5.54
CA GLU A 172 3.70 -25.23 5.76
C GLU A 172 2.58 -24.65 4.88
N ASN A 173 2.42 -25.09 3.62
CA ASN A 173 1.33 -24.59 2.76
C ASN A 173 -0.06 -24.99 3.28
N CYS A 174 -0.19 -26.19 3.84
CA CYS A 174 -1.45 -26.70 4.38
C CYS A 174 -1.75 -26.04 5.73
N LEU A 175 -0.74 -25.88 6.59
CA LEU A 175 -0.86 -25.12 7.83
C LEU A 175 -1.27 -23.66 7.55
N ASN A 176 -0.61 -23.01 6.59
CA ASN A 176 -0.93 -21.65 6.16
C ASN A 176 -2.37 -21.56 5.62
N LEU A 177 -2.87 -22.56 4.88
CA LEU A 177 -4.26 -22.60 4.44
C LEU A 177 -5.23 -22.59 5.62
N SER A 178 -5.07 -23.50 6.58
CA SER A 178 -5.97 -23.59 7.74
C SER A 178 -5.93 -22.33 8.58
N GLU A 179 -4.73 -21.83 8.90
CA GLU A 179 -4.57 -20.59 9.65
C GLU A 179 -5.19 -19.39 8.92
N TYR A 180 -4.99 -19.28 7.61
CA TYR A 180 -5.58 -18.21 6.80
C TYR A 180 -7.09 -18.25 6.86
N VAL A 181 -7.71 -19.43 6.69
CA VAL A 181 -9.16 -19.56 6.74
C VAL A 181 -9.72 -19.26 8.13
N ASP A 182 -9.12 -19.77 9.19
CA ASP A 182 -9.55 -19.51 10.58
C ASP A 182 -9.45 -18.02 10.94
N LYS A 183 -8.34 -17.38 10.56
CA LYS A 183 -8.12 -15.96 10.76
C LYS A 183 -9.21 -15.14 10.09
N TYR A 184 -9.44 -15.37 8.80
CA TYR A 184 -10.40 -14.57 8.04
C TYR A 184 -11.85 -14.89 8.40
N TYR A 185 -12.17 -16.11 8.81
CA TYR A 185 -13.49 -16.41 9.40
C TYR A 185 -13.83 -15.45 10.55
N ASN A 186 -12.90 -15.29 11.49
CA ASN A 186 -13.07 -14.40 12.64
C ASN A 186 -13.14 -12.92 12.23
N ILE A 187 -12.33 -12.50 11.25
CA ILE A 187 -12.38 -11.13 10.71
C ILE A 187 -13.76 -10.84 10.10
N PHE A 188 -14.24 -11.71 9.21
CA PHE A 188 -15.53 -11.54 8.55
C PHE A 188 -16.68 -11.64 9.56
N LEU A 189 -16.59 -12.48 10.59
CA LEU A 189 -17.62 -12.61 11.62
C LEU A 189 -17.79 -11.30 12.40
N LYS A 190 -16.66 -10.67 12.75
CA LYS A 190 -16.66 -9.40 13.47
C LYS A 190 -17.10 -8.23 12.59
N LYS A 191 -16.69 -8.23 11.31
CA LYS A 191 -16.95 -7.13 10.37
C LYS A 191 -18.39 -7.15 9.84
N TYR A 192 -18.95 -8.34 9.63
CA TYR A 192 -20.28 -8.56 9.07
C TYR A 192 -21.09 -9.43 10.05
N PRO A 193 -21.64 -8.83 11.12
CA PRO A 193 -22.40 -9.57 12.12
C PRO A 193 -23.73 -10.11 11.57
N CYS A 194 -24.23 -9.52 10.49
CA CYS A 194 -25.45 -9.93 9.81
C CYS A 194 -25.39 -9.65 8.29
N ILE A 195 -26.23 -10.34 7.51
CA ILE A 195 -26.41 -10.13 6.06
C ILE A 195 -27.67 -9.29 5.81
N GLU A 196 -27.56 -8.25 4.99
CA GLU A 196 -28.69 -7.39 4.58
C GLU A 196 -29.70 -8.19 3.72
N GLU A 197 -31.00 -7.99 3.95
CA GLU A 197 -32.06 -8.63 3.15
C GLU A 197 -32.31 -7.90 1.81
N ASN A 198 -32.96 -8.59 0.87
CA ASN A 198 -33.50 -8.04 -0.38
C ASN A 198 -32.47 -7.41 -1.32
N ILE A 199 -31.25 -7.92 -1.35
CA ILE A 199 -30.29 -7.55 -2.38
C ILE A 199 -30.59 -8.38 -3.62
N GLU A 200 -30.80 -7.73 -4.77
CA GLU A 200 -30.98 -8.44 -6.05
C GLU A 200 -29.74 -9.32 -6.32
N LYS A 201 -29.92 -10.48 -6.96
CA LYS A 201 -28.86 -11.49 -7.11
C LYS A 201 -27.62 -10.96 -7.83
N ASP A 202 -27.81 -10.06 -8.77
CA ASP A 202 -26.76 -9.39 -9.51
C ASP A 202 -26.13 -8.24 -8.72
N GLU A 203 -26.75 -7.76 -7.65
CA GLU A 203 -26.24 -6.73 -6.74
C GLU A 203 -25.56 -7.29 -5.49
N ASP A 204 -25.63 -8.60 -5.28
CA ASP A 204 -25.20 -9.27 -4.06
C ASP A 204 -23.68 -9.11 -3.79
N PRO A 205 -23.29 -8.32 -2.77
CA PRO A 205 -21.89 -8.14 -2.40
C PRO A 205 -21.35 -9.32 -1.59
N TYR A 206 -22.23 -10.22 -1.15
CA TYR A 206 -21.93 -11.34 -0.27
C TYR A 206 -21.86 -12.68 -1.03
N HIS A 207 -22.05 -12.70 -2.35
CA HIS A 207 -21.98 -13.89 -3.18
C HIS A 207 -21.12 -13.68 -4.44
N ILE A 208 -19.98 -14.36 -4.53
CA ILE A 208 -19.09 -14.36 -5.71
C ILE A 208 -19.34 -15.61 -6.56
N SER A 209 -19.42 -16.76 -5.89
CA SER A 209 -19.67 -18.09 -6.43
C SER A 209 -20.26 -18.98 -5.33
N ASP A 210 -20.70 -20.19 -5.68
CA ASP A 210 -21.26 -21.15 -4.72
C ASP A 210 -20.26 -21.51 -3.60
N ASP A 211 -18.95 -21.50 -3.90
CA ASP A 211 -17.88 -21.76 -2.95
C ASP A 211 -17.24 -20.50 -2.34
N CYS A 212 -17.76 -19.32 -2.68
CA CYS A 212 -17.30 -18.02 -2.19
C CYS A 212 -18.50 -17.11 -1.90
N THR A 213 -19.13 -17.34 -0.75
CA THR A 213 -20.39 -16.72 -0.33
C THR A 213 -20.50 -16.58 1.19
N LEU A 214 -20.99 -15.46 1.72
CA LEU A 214 -21.24 -15.33 3.17
C LEU A 214 -22.54 -16.02 3.61
N TYR A 215 -23.43 -16.39 2.67
CA TYR A 215 -24.65 -17.14 2.96
C TYR A 215 -24.36 -18.56 3.45
N ASP A 216 -23.25 -19.16 2.98
CA ASP A 216 -22.73 -20.43 3.47
C ASP A 216 -21.27 -20.28 3.92
N ARG A 217 -21.09 -20.03 5.21
CA ARG A 217 -19.75 -19.87 5.79
C ARG A 217 -18.98 -21.17 5.92
N SER A 218 -19.65 -22.32 5.97
CA SER A 218 -18.94 -23.60 6.08
C SER A 218 -18.24 -23.92 4.78
N THR A 219 -18.87 -23.58 3.65
CA THR A 219 -18.24 -23.71 2.32
C THR A 219 -17.19 -22.62 2.08
N THR A 220 -17.45 -21.39 2.49
CA THR A 220 -16.50 -20.27 2.27
C THR A 220 -15.29 -20.31 3.20
N PHE A 221 -15.51 -20.65 4.47
CA PHE A 221 -14.48 -20.72 5.52
C PHE A 221 -14.36 -22.13 6.11
N PRO A 222 -14.02 -23.14 5.29
CA PRO A 222 -14.03 -24.54 5.71
C PRO A 222 -12.97 -24.82 6.79
N ILE A 223 -13.28 -25.73 7.70
CA ILE A 223 -12.26 -26.36 8.53
C ILE A 223 -11.68 -27.54 7.74
N TYR A 224 -10.41 -27.44 7.38
CA TYR A 224 -9.69 -28.49 6.67
C TYR A 224 -9.14 -29.55 7.63
N ILE A 225 -9.30 -30.80 7.24
CA ILE A 225 -8.65 -31.96 7.88
C ILE A 225 -7.68 -32.53 6.85
N PHE A 226 -6.39 -32.45 7.16
CA PHE A 226 -5.33 -32.96 6.30
C PHE A 226 -5.01 -34.39 6.68
N ASN A 227 -5.34 -35.32 5.79
CA ASN A 227 -4.89 -36.70 5.88
C ASN A 227 -3.79 -36.93 4.84
N ASN A 228 -3.03 -38.02 5.00
CA ASN A 228 -1.97 -38.36 4.05
C ASN A 228 -2.51 -38.39 2.61
N ASN A 229 -3.70 -38.93 2.38
CA ASN A 229 -4.22 -39.13 1.03
C ASN A 229 -5.08 -37.96 0.51
N ASP A 230 -5.85 -37.28 1.35
CA ASP A 230 -6.84 -36.28 0.92
C ASP A 230 -6.95 -35.06 1.84
N ILE A 231 -7.49 -33.97 1.29
CA ILE A 231 -7.96 -32.81 2.04
C ILE A 231 -9.47 -32.97 2.23
N GLN A 232 -9.90 -33.17 3.48
CA GLN A 232 -11.31 -33.27 3.83
C GLN A 232 -11.80 -31.95 4.42
N ILE A 233 -13.09 -31.65 4.22
CA ILE A 233 -13.76 -30.50 4.80
C ILE A 233 -14.71 -31.01 5.88
N LYS A 234 -14.63 -30.45 7.08
CA LYS A 234 -15.61 -30.72 8.13
C LYS A 234 -16.94 -30.06 7.76
N ALA A 235 -17.96 -30.88 7.50
CA ALA A 235 -19.30 -30.38 7.22
C ALA A 235 -19.87 -29.55 8.39
N ASN A 236 -20.62 -28.49 8.09
CA ASN A 236 -21.30 -27.63 9.06
C ASN A 236 -20.36 -27.12 10.17
N SER A 237 -19.11 -26.81 9.81
CA SER A 237 -18.08 -26.44 10.78
C SER A 237 -18.18 -25.00 11.28
N ARG A 238 -18.97 -24.15 10.62
CA ARG A 238 -19.11 -22.73 10.93
C ARG A 238 -20.56 -22.35 11.12
N GLU A 239 -20.79 -21.36 11.99
CA GLU A 239 -22.11 -20.81 12.25
C GLU A 239 -22.62 -20.04 11.03
N ILE A 240 -23.93 -20.12 10.80
CA ILE A 240 -24.64 -19.37 9.77
C ILE A 240 -24.76 -17.91 10.24
N ILE A 241 -24.56 -16.94 9.33
CA ILE A 241 -24.75 -15.53 9.66
C ILE A 241 -26.25 -15.23 9.74
N ASN A 242 -26.67 -14.57 10.82
CA ASN A 242 -28.04 -14.11 10.95
C ASN A 242 -28.35 -13.02 9.92
N LYS A 243 -29.60 -12.95 9.48
CA LYS A 243 -30.06 -11.81 8.68
C LYS A 243 -30.14 -10.57 9.56
N CYS A 244 -29.82 -9.41 9.00
CA CYS A 244 -29.99 -8.16 9.71
C CYS A 244 -31.49 -7.96 9.96
N ARG A 245 -31.88 -7.69 11.21
CA ARG A 245 -33.26 -7.34 11.52
C ARG A 245 -33.56 -6.01 10.82
N SER A 246 -34.59 -5.98 9.99
CA SER A 246 -35.17 -4.74 9.47
C SER A 246 -35.66 -3.93 10.67
N ASP A 247 -34.87 -2.96 11.10
CA ASP A 247 -35.32 -1.95 12.04
C ASP A 247 -36.07 -0.89 11.22
N PRO A 248 -37.39 -0.71 11.41
CA PRO A 248 -38.17 0.28 10.66
C PRO A 248 -37.61 1.70 10.81
N THR A 249 -36.93 1.99 11.93
CA THR A 249 -36.28 3.29 12.15
C THR A 249 -34.98 3.45 11.36
N PHE A 250 -34.29 2.35 11.03
CA PHE A 250 -33.11 2.36 10.18
C PHE A 250 -33.49 2.50 8.69
N GLU A 251 -34.57 1.85 8.25
CA GLU A 251 -35.10 1.96 6.87
C GLU A 251 -35.61 3.38 6.57
N ALA A 252 -36.33 4.01 7.50
CA ALA A 252 -36.74 5.41 7.37
C ALA A 252 -35.55 6.37 7.28
N SER A 253 -34.44 6.08 7.98
CA SER A 253 -33.20 6.87 7.90
C SER A 253 -32.39 6.63 6.61
N ARG A 254 -32.66 5.52 5.90
CA ARG A 254 -32.02 5.15 4.62
C ARG A 254 -32.78 5.79 3.45
N GLU A 255 -34.11 5.76 3.47
CA GLU A 255 -34.95 6.46 2.48
C GLU A 255 -34.82 7.98 2.57
N ALA A 256 -34.70 8.54 3.79
CA ALA A 256 -34.44 9.96 3.97
C ALA A 256 -33.05 10.39 3.46
N ARG A 257 -32.04 9.51 3.52
CA ARG A 257 -30.71 9.77 2.96
C ARG A 257 -30.64 9.62 1.44
N TYR A 258 -31.49 8.79 0.83
CA TYR A 258 -31.56 8.62 -0.62
C TYR A 258 -32.45 9.65 -1.33
N LYS A 259 -33.44 10.25 -0.64
CA LYS A 259 -34.28 11.32 -1.18
C LYS A 259 -33.74 12.74 -0.98
N GLY A 260 -32.69 12.92 -0.16
CA GLY A 260 -32.12 14.23 0.16
C GLY A 260 -31.12 14.81 -0.86
N ASP A 261 -30.73 14.05 -1.89
CA ASP A 261 -29.75 14.50 -2.91
C ASP A 261 -30.41 15.22 -4.12
N SER A 262 -31.66 15.68 -3.96
CA SER A 262 -32.31 16.56 -4.92
C SER A 262 -33.02 17.67 -4.18
N GLU A 263 -32.48 18.88 -4.35
CA GLU A 263 -32.86 20.16 -3.76
C GLU A 263 -32.24 20.52 -2.41
N MET A 264 -31.31 21.47 -2.54
CA MET A 264 -30.60 22.20 -1.52
C MET A 264 -31.55 23.10 -0.72
N SER A 265 -31.68 22.86 0.58
CA SER A 265 -31.97 23.92 1.55
C SER A 265 -31.33 23.62 2.91
N GLU A 266 -30.67 24.65 3.41
CA GLU A 266 -29.90 24.74 4.64
C GLU A 266 -30.79 24.57 5.89
N GLU A 267 -30.57 23.53 6.69
CA GLU A 267 -30.90 23.57 8.11
C GLU A 267 -29.91 22.72 8.92
N GLN A 268 -29.33 23.33 9.95
CA GLN A 268 -28.30 22.74 10.78
C GLN A 268 -28.89 21.65 11.69
N VAL A 269 -28.49 20.40 11.48
CA VAL A 269 -28.71 19.31 12.43
C VAL A 269 -27.38 19.01 13.13
N ALA A 270 -27.38 19.21 14.45
CA ALA A 270 -26.24 18.96 15.32
C ALA A 270 -25.80 17.49 15.23
N TYR A 271 -24.64 17.26 14.59
CA TYR A 271 -23.96 15.97 14.60
C TYR A 271 -23.42 15.71 16.01
N SER A 272 -23.82 14.58 16.59
CA SER A 272 -23.33 14.13 17.89
C SER A 272 -21.80 14.05 17.87
N ASP A 273 -21.19 14.84 18.74
CA ASP A 273 -19.75 14.99 18.95
C ASP A 273 -19.14 13.67 19.44
N PHE A 274 -18.72 12.81 18.50
CA PHE A 274 -17.99 11.58 18.78
C PHE A 274 -16.48 11.80 18.59
N LYS A 275 -15.82 12.22 19.67
CA LYS A 275 -14.41 11.94 20.02
C LYS A 275 -13.32 12.17 18.94
N MET A 276 -13.41 13.23 18.14
CA MET A 276 -12.28 13.64 17.28
C MET A 276 -11.41 14.74 17.90
N VAL A 277 -11.93 15.50 18.86
CA VAL A 277 -11.22 16.63 19.50
C VAL A 277 -10.15 16.17 20.51
N ASP A 278 -10.34 15.02 21.16
CA ASP A 278 -9.39 14.50 22.15
C ASP A 278 -8.11 13.95 21.50
N TYR A 279 -8.18 13.45 20.27
CA TYR A 279 -7.02 12.84 19.59
C TYR A 279 -6.05 13.90 19.05
N VAL A 280 -6.58 15.01 18.51
CA VAL A 280 -5.79 16.12 17.97
C VAL A 280 -5.13 16.95 19.08
N THR A 281 -5.78 17.08 20.23
CA THR A 281 -5.20 17.75 21.41
C THR A 281 -4.16 16.89 22.13
N TYR A 282 -4.29 15.57 22.10
CA TYR A 282 -3.35 14.65 22.74
C TYR A 282 -2.02 14.46 21.98
N ILE A 283 -2.06 14.40 20.64
CA ILE A 283 -0.85 14.26 19.81
C ILE A 283 -0.04 15.56 19.78
N SER A 284 -0.72 16.72 19.74
CA SER A 284 -0.03 18.02 19.80
C SER A 284 0.68 18.24 21.15
N SER A 285 0.07 17.80 22.25
CA SER A 285 0.66 17.90 23.61
C SER A 285 1.96 17.08 23.76
N THR A 286 1.98 15.83 23.28
CA THR A 286 3.14 14.93 23.46
C THR A 286 4.32 15.32 22.57
N VAL A 287 4.06 15.77 21.34
CA VAL A 287 5.11 16.23 20.43
C VAL A 287 5.69 17.58 20.89
N CYS A 288 4.87 18.51 21.38
CA CYS A 288 5.36 19.77 21.95
C CYS A 288 6.23 19.55 23.20
N GLY A 289 5.87 18.60 24.07
CA GLY A 289 6.68 18.26 25.24
C GLY A 289 8.07 17.74 24.88
N ILE A 290 8.17 16.86 23.88
CA ILE A 290 9.45 16.33 23.39
C ILE A 290 10.31 17.45 22.79
N VAL A 291 9.72 18.36 22.01
CA VAL A 291 10.45 19.48 21.40
C VAL A 291 11.00 20.44 22.46
N VAL A 292 10.19 20.81 23.47
CA VAL A 292 10.64 21.69 24.56
C VAL A 292 11.75 21.04 25.40
N LEU A 293 11.67 19.73 25.68
CA LEU A 293 12.72 19.00 26.37
C LEU A 293 14.02 18.96 25.55
N LEU A 294 13.95 18.73 24.24
CA LEU A 294 15.11 18.75 23.35
C LEU A 294 15.76 20.15 23.29
N PHE A 295 14.97 21.22 23.26
CA PHE A 295 15.47 22.60 23.31
C PHE A 295 16.11 22.94 24.67
N GLY A 296 15.53 22.46 25.77
CA GLY A 296 16.12 22.59 27.11
C GLY A 296 17.47 21.88 27.19
N LEU A 297 17.52 20.62 26.78
CA LEU A 297 18.76 19.83 26.76
C LEU A 297 19.79 20.43 25.79
N TYR A 298 19.37 20.99 24.65
CA TYR A 298 20.26 21.71 23.74
C TYR A 298 20.92 22.92 24.40
N LYS A 299 20.20 23.66 25.25
CA LYS A 299 20.75 24.82 25.98
C LYS A 299 21.71 24.43 27.11
N PHE A 300 21.54 23.26 27.72
CA PHE A 300 22.35 22.79 28.85
C PHE A 300 23.45 21.79 28.47
N THR A 301 23.48 21.30 27.23
CA THR A 301 24.57 20.46 26.73
C THR A 301 25.59 21.34 25.99
N PRO A 302 26.86 21.44 26.43
CA PRO A 302 27.86 22.26 25.76
C PRO A 302 28.38 21.55 24.49
N LEU A 303 27.50 21.23 23.54
CA LEU A 303 27.85 20.61 22.26
C LEU A 303 28.54 21.60 21.30
N GLY A 304 28.44 22.91 21.58
CA GLY A 304 29.14 23.96 20.83
C GLY A 304 30.67 23.89 20.97
N SER A 305 31.20 23.58 22.16
CA SER A 305 32.66 23.46 22.35
C SER A 305 33.21 22.15 21.77
N TRP A 306 32.41 21.07 21.78
CA TRP A 306 32.81 19.78 21.23
C TRP A 306 32.91 19.78 19.70
N LEU A 307 31.97 20.43 19.00
CA LEU A 307 32.05 20.63 17.54
C LEU A 307 33.23 21.53 17.13
N HIS A 308 33.56 22.53 17.95
CA HIS A 308 34.70 23.41 17.67
C HIS A 308 36.04 22.69 17.87
N ASN A 309 36.13 21.81 18.88
CA ASN A 309 37.33 21.02 19.16
C ASN A 309 37.57 19.95 18.10
N ARG A 310 36.50 19.33 17.57
CA ARG A 310 36.60 18.35 16.48
C ARG A 310 37.09 18.97 15.16
N ARG A 311 36.68 20.20 14.85
CA ARG A 311 37.18 20.97 13.68
C ARG A 311 38.60 21.52 13.86
N ALA A 312 39.07 21.71 15.10
CA ALA A 312 40.45 22.10 15.39
C ALA A 312 41.39 20.90 15.19
N MET A 313 41.01 19.73 15.72
CA MET A 313 41.74 18.48 15.54
C MET A 313 41.84 18.06 14.05
N GLU A 314 40.79 18.25 13.24
CA GLU A 314 40.85 17.99 11.79
C GLU A 314 41.78 18.94 11.03
N ARG A 315 41.95 20.20 11.49
CA ARG A 315 42.91 21.14 10.87
C ARG A 315 44.34 20.80 11.21
N GLU A 316 44.61 20.37 12.44
CA GLU A 316 45.94 19.94 12.88
C GLU A 316 46.38 18.64 12.17
N ILE A 317 45.46 17.70 11.97
CA ILE A 317 45.72 16.49 11.18
C ILE A 317 45.99 16.82 9.70
N ARG A 318 45.26 17.77 9.09
CA ARG A 318 45.50 18.20 7.70
C ARG A 318 46.85 18.90 7.52
N LEU A 319 47.23 19.80 8.43
CA LEU A 319 48.52 20.49 8.37
C LEU A 319 49.69 19.50 8.51
N ASN A 320 49.57 18.53 9.42
CA ASN A 320 50.59 17.48 9.57
C ASN A 320 50.67 16.52 8.37
N MET A 321 49.59 16.35 7.60
CA MET A 321 49.61 15.56 6.37
C MET A 321 50.19 16.35 5.19
N GLU A 322 49.88 17.64 5.06
CA GLU A 322 50.49 18.51 4.03
C GLU A 322 51.99 18.71 4.27
N GLU A 323 52.43 18.87 5.53
CA GLU A 323 53.86 18.97 5.84
C GLU A 323 54.62 17.68 5.47
N LYS A 324 54.07 16.50 5.81
CA LYS A 324 54.64 15.21 5.38
C LYS A 324 54.67 15.04 3.86
N GLU A 325 53.61 15.42 3.16
CA GLU A 325 53.52 15.30 1.70
C GLU A 325 54.51 16.26 1.01
N THR A 326 54.68 17.48 1.53
CA THR A 326 55.71 18.41 1.03
C THR A 326 57.14 17.91 1.29
N GLN A 327 57.39 17.27 2.44
CA GLN A 327 58.70 16.73 2.77
C GLN A 327 59.06 15.49 1.93
N GLU A 328 58.09 14.59 1.67
CA GLU A 328 58.25 13.45 0.76
C GLU A 328 58.43 13.89 -0.72
N LEU A 329 57.78 14.97 -1.16
CA LEU A 329 57.97 15.52 -2.51
C LEU A 329 59.34 16.20 -2.68
N LEU A 330 59.83 16.90 -1.65
CA LEU A 330 61.16 17.53 -1.66
C LEU A 330 62.27 16.47 -1.71
N ASP A 331 62.18 15.41 -0.89
CA ASP A 331 63.14 14.30 -0.87
C ASP A 331 63.17 13.57 -2.23
N ASN A 332 62.02 13.28 -2.83
CA ASN A 332 61.95 12.64 -4.16
C ASN A 332 62.53 13.54 -5.28
N SER A 333 62.36 14.87 -5.19
CA SER A 333 62.94 15.79 -6.19
C SER A 333 64.46 15.87 -6.09
N LEU A 334 65.01 15.78 -4.87
CA LEU A 334 66.45 15.78 -4.62
C LEU A 334 67.11 14.48 -5.11
N GLU A 335 66.40 13.36 -4.97
CA GLU A 335 66.82 12.04 -5.45
C GLU A 335 66.80 11.95 -6.99
N TYR A 336 65.87 12.65 -7.65
CA TYR A 336 65.84 12.75 -9.12
C TYR A 336 66.91 13.70 -9.69
N MET A 337 67.21 14.81 -9.01
CA MET A 337 68.26 15.74 -9.43
C MET A 337 69.68 15.17 -9.25
N THR A 338 69.87 14.21 -8.35
CA THR A 338 71.16 13.51 -8.15
C THR A 338 71.36 12.33 -9.11
N SER A 339 70.28 11.76 -9.67
CA SER A 339 70.33 10.61 -10.59
C SER A 339 70.57 10.99 -12.08
N SER A 340 70.26 12.22 -12.49
CA SER A 340 70.39 12.67 -13.89
C SER A 340 71.72 13.35 -14.26
N SER A 341 72.69 13.40 -13.33
CA SER A 341 74.03 14.00 -13.55
C SER A 341 75.15 12.94 -13.64
N SER A 342 74.97 11.89 -14.43
CA SER A 342 76.10 11.05 -14.84
C SER A 342 75.97 10.51 -16.27
N LYS A 343 76.83 11.06 -17.15
CA LYS A 343 77.18 10.64 -18.53
C LYS A 343 76.11 11.02 -19.58
N GLU A 344 76.39 11.81 -20.61
CA GLU A 344 77.48 11.71 -21.60
C GLU A 344 77.84 13.09 -22.17
N GLY A 345 79.14 13.36 -22.29
CA GLY A 345 79.66 14.60 -22.86
C GLY A 345 79.84 14.50 -24.38
N TYR A 346 79.28 15.46 -25.12
CA TYR A 346 79.66 15.76 -26.49
C TYR A 346 80.05 17.23 -26.59
N TYR A 347 81.31 17.46 -26.97
CA TYR A 347 81.91 18.77 -27.19
C TYR A 347 81.55 19.29 -28.60
N LEU A 348 81.06 20.53 -28.69
CA LEU A 348 81.08 21.32 -29.92
C LEU A 348 81.67 22.70 -29.59
N THR A 349 82.87 22.93 -30.11
CA THR A 349 83.62 24.20 -30.01
C THR A 349 83.16 25.15 -31.12
N TYR A 350 83.02 26.43 -30.77
CA TYR A 350 82.64 27.53 -31.67
C TYR A 350 83.79 27.98 -32.59
N GLN A 351 83.43 28.63 -33.70
CA GLN A 351 84.31 29.40 -34.59
C GLN A 351 83.64 30.74 -34.95
N PRO A 352 84.42 31.76 -35.35
CA PRO A 352 84.96 32.83 -34.51
C PRO A 352 84.06 34.05 -34.28
#